data_AF-A0A952BDW8-F1
#
_entry.id   AF-A0A952BDW8-F1
#
_cell.length_a   1.000
_cell.length_b   1.000
_cell.length_c   1.000
_cell.angle_alpha   90.00
_cell.angle_beta   90.00
_cell.angle_gamma   90.00
#
_symmetry.space_group_name_H-M   'P 1'
#
loop_
_entity.id
_entity.type
_entity.pdbx_description
1 polymer ?
#
loop_
_entity_poly.entity_id
_entity_poly.type
_entity_poly.pdbx_seq_one_letter_code
_entity_poly.pdbx_strand_id
1 'polypeptide(L)'
;MKKFLILINGLCLLVLTLISQLDSFKASQNTGIQKIVGFADSYKIWIITAAAIYIFFYTLWPRWLKPHKQKKELIQELLTRINGELFSGNDNEHRITLFEEITWVRAFLRNYWYFIYHLGIRGKRLLYLRWPKYGRYLIINSRCGRRFKKSSTMFRVEMDKEEQCEGIVGYIWHTGLSVHIPNLPDISDIDFSTCRSERNLSQNQRTKVRKYMREGNIPEFRLLRKIHRRSRHFYGTVIDKNEKTWGVLLVDSTANADPFSEEVRKRFNSFALTIGQIIQMEV
;
A
#
# COMPACT_ATOMS: atom_id res chain seq x y z
N MET A 1 9.50 9.85 -26.10
CA MET A 1 10.05 8.97 -25.04
C MET A 1 10.60 7.64 -25.55
N LYS A 2 9.85 6.78 -26.28
CA LYS A 2 10.37 5.48 -26.79
C LYS A 2 11.64 5.62 -27.65
N LYS A 3 11.69 6.59 -28.58
CA LYS A 3 12.86 6.84 -29.44
C LYS A 3 14.13 7.21 -28.66
N PHE A 4 13.98 8.01 -27.60
CA PHE A 4 15.07 8.41 -26.72
C PHE A 4 15.63 7.23 -25.91
N LEU A 5 14.75 6.31 -25.47
CA LEU A 5 15.16 5.10 -24.76
C LEU A 5 15.99 4.15 -25.65
N ILE A 6 15.59 4.02 -26.92
CA ILE A 6 16.32 3.23 -27.92
C ILE A 6 17.72 3.81 -28.13
N LEU A 7 17.83 5.14 -28.21
CA LEU A 7 19.11 5.83 -28.35
C LEU A 7 20.04 5.56 -27.15
N ILE A 8 19.54 5.66 -25.91
CA ILE A 8 20.38 5.43 -24.73
C ILE A 8 20.78 3.95 -24.60
N ASN A 9 19.86 3.02 -24.85
CA ASN A 9 20.22 1.60 -24.85
C ASN A 9 21.27 1.28 -25.93
N GLY A 10 21.15 1.90 -27.12
CA GLY A 10 22.16 1.80 -28.18
C GLY A 10 23.51 2.37 -27.75
N LEU A 11 23.52 3.51 -27.05
CA LEU A 11 24.73 4.11 -26.51
C LEU A 11 25.37 3.24 -25.43
N CYS A 12 24.59 2.66 -24.51
CA CYS A 12 25.09 1.73 -23.50
C CYS A 12 25.70 0.47 -24.13
N LEU A 13 25.05 -0.10 -25.15
CA LEU A 13 25.60 -1.24 -25.89
C LEU A 13 26.90 -0.87 -26.60
N LEU A 14 26.97 0.31 -27.21
CA LEU A 14 28.18 0.81 -27.86
C LEU A 14 29.32 1.04 -26.86
N VAL A 15 29.04 1.58 -25.68
CA VAL A 15 30.04 1.73 -24.61
C VAL A 15 30.51 0.36 -24.12
N LEU A 16 29.62 -0.61 -23.94
CA LEU A 16 29.97 -1.97 -23.52
C LEU A 16 30.80 -2.70 -24.59
N THR A 17 30.49 -2.55 -25.88
CA THR A 17 31.29 -3.14 -26.96
C THR A 17 32.67 -2.49 -27.05
N LEU A 18 32.77 -1.17 -26.95
CA LEU A 18 34.07 -0.47 -26.90
C LEU A 18 34.91 -0.92 -25.70
N ILE A 19 34.29 -1.09 -24.52
CA ILE A 19 34.97 -1.60 -23.32
C ILE A 19 35.46 -3.04 -23.50
N SER A 20 34.68 -3.88 -24.19
CA SER A 20 35.09 -5.26 -24.48
C SER A 20 36.31 -5.33 -25.40
N GLN A 21 36.52 -4.31 -26.23
CA GLN A 21 37.67 -4.21 -27.13
C GLN A 21 38.88 -3.49 -26.51
N LEU A 22 38.80 -2.94 -25.29
CA LEU A 22 39.93 -2.27 -24.65
C LEU A 22 41.18 -3.16 -24.53
N ASP A 23 41.00 -4.47 -24.41
CA ASP A 23 42.12 -5.41 -24.31
C ASP A 23 42.91 -5.55 -25.62
N SER A 24 42.28 -5.31 -26.79
CA SER A 24 43.02 -5.26 -28.07
C SER A 24 43.77 -3.93 -28.27
N PHE A 25 43.31 -2.83 -27.65
CA PHE A 25 43.97 -1.52 -27.71
C PHE A 25 45.22 -1.39 -26.84
N LYS A 26 45.40 -2.28 -25.85
CA LYS A 26 46.61 -2.32 -25.01
C LYS A 26 47.90 -2.56 -25.81
N ALA A 27 47.80 -3.09 -27.04
CA ALA A 27 48.93 -3.29 -27.94
C ALA A 27 49.43 -2.01 -28.66
N SER A 28 48.75 -0.86 -28.50
CA SER A 28 49.13 0.39 -29.16
C SER A 28 50.34 1.07 -28.48
N GLN A 29 51.29 1.58 -29.28
CA GLN A 29 52.46 2.33 -28.79
C GLN A 29 52.18 3.82 -28.45
N ASN A 30 50.95 4.31 -28.65
CA ASN A 30 50.63 5.72 -28.38
C ASN A 30 50.42 5.97 -26.87
N THR A 31 51.33 6.75 -26.26
CA THR A 31 51.35 7.05 -24.82
C THR A 31 50.11 7.79 -24.32
N GLY A 32 49.44 8.59 -25.17
CA GLY A 32 48.19 9.25 -24.82
C GLY A 32 47.01 8.27 -24.73
N ILE A 33 46.94 7.33 -25.68
CA ILE A 33 45.89 6.30 -25.72
C ILE A 33 46.04 5.35 -24.53
N GLN A 34 47.27 4.98 -24.16
CA GLN A 34 47.53 4.11 -23.01
C GLN A 34 47.03 4.69 -21.68
N LYS A 35 47.13 6.01 -21.47
CA LYS A 35 46.58 6.66 -20.26
C LYS A 35 45.06 6.57 -20.19
N ILE A 36 44.38 6.77 -21.31
CA ILE A 36 42.91 6.68 -21.39
C ILE A 36 42.46 5.22 -21.20
N VAL A 37 43.15 4.27 -21.83
CA VAL A 37 42.87 2.83 -21.70
C VAL A 37 43.10 2.38 -20.25
N GLY A 38 44.19 2.78 -19.61
CA GLY A 38 44.47 2.45 -18.21
C GLY A 38 43.44 3.03 -17.24
N PHE A 39 42.97 4.25 -17.48
CA PHE A 39 41.85 4.82 -16.72
C PHE A 39 40.57 4.01 -16.94
N ALA A 40 40.18 3.73 -18.17
CA ALA A 40 38.98 2.97 -18.48
C ALA A 40 39.01 1.54 -17.90
N ASP A 41 40.17 0.88 -17.94
CA ASP A 41 40.37 -0.46 -17.37
C ASP A 41 40.19 -0.45 -15.84
N SER A 42 40.70 0.59 -15.17
CA SER A 42 40.53 0.78 -13.72
C SER A 42 39.06 0.90 -13.28
N TYR A 43 38.17 1.38 -14.17
CA TYR A 43 36.74 1.54 -13.89
C TYR A 43 35.84 0.58 -14.67
N LYS A 44 36.40 -0.37 -15.42
CA LYS A 44 35.67 -1.30 -16.32
C LYS A 44 34.51 -2.00 -15.60
N ILE A 45 34.76 -2.54 -14.41
CA ILE A 45 33.73 -3.23 -13.60
C ILE A 45 32.60 -2.28 -13.18
N TRP A 46 32.94 -1.06 -12.76
CA TRP A 46 31.94 -0.06 -12.34
C TRP A 46 31.08 0.41 -13.50
N ILE A 47 31.67 0.64 -14.69
CA ILE A 47 30.93 1.04 -15.88
C ILE A 47 29.98 -0.08 -16.34
N ILE A 48 30.47 -1.33 -16.37
CA ILE A 48 29.65 -2.50 -16.71
C ILE A 48 28.49 -2.64 -15.72
N THR A 49 28.77 -2.52 -14.42
CA THR A 49 27.75 -2.62 -13.36
C THR A 49 26.70 -1.52 -13.50
N ALA A 50 27.12 -0.27 -13.71
CA ALA A 50 26.20 0.85 -13.92
C ALA A 50 25.34 0.67 -15.17
N ALA A 51 25.92 0.20 -16.28
CA ALA A 51 25.19 -0.11 -17.51
C ALA A 51 24.19 -1.27 -17.31
N ALA A 52 24.58 -2.32 -16.59
CA ALA A 52 23.69 -3.45 -16.27
C ALA A 52 22.51 -3.02 -15.38
N ILE A 53 22.79 -2.23 -14.33
CA ILE A 53 21.77 -1.62 -13.47
C ILE A 53 20.82 -0.75 -14.30
N TYR A 54 21.37 0.09 -15.18
CA TYR A 54 20.58 0.94 -16.08
C TYR A 54 19.66 0.09 -16.97
N ILE A 55 20.20 -0.90 -17.69
CA ILE A 55 19.42 -1.77 -18.56
C ILE A 55 18.33 -2.49 -17.76
N PHE A 56 18.65 -3.03 -16.58
CA PHE A 56 17.68 -3.70 -15.71
C PHE A 56 16.51 -2.77 -15.33
N PHE A 57 16.81 -1.57 -14.81
CA PHE A 57 15.77 -0.62 -14.37
C PHE A 57 14.97 0.00 -15.52
N TYR A 58 15.53 0.14 -16.72
CA TYR A 58 14.83 0.78 -17.84
C TYR A 58 14.13 -0.19 -18.78
N THR A 59 14.62 -1.43 -18.93
CA THR A 59 14.06 -2.39 -19.89
C THR A 59 13.24 -3.50 -19.22
N LEU A 60 13.78 -4.11 -18.16
CA LEU A 60 13.17 -5.27 -17.52
C LEU A 60 12.17 -4.85 -16.44
N TRP A 61 12.53 -3.86 -15.63
CA TRP A 61 11.70 -3.39 -14.52
C TRP A 61 10.30 -2.92 -14.96
N PRO A 62 10.10 -2.12 -16.04
CA PRO A 62 8.77 -1.74 -16.46
C PRO A 62 7.95 -2.92 -17.00
N ARG A 63 8.59 -3.91 -17.63
CA ARG A 63 7.91 -5.14 -18.11
C ARG A 63 7.40 -5.95 -16.94
N TRP A 64 8.20 -6.06 -15.88
CA TRP A 64 7.80 -6.75 -14.65
C TRP A 64 6.71 -6.00 -13.87
N LEU A 65 6.73 -4.67 -13.89
CA LEU A 65 5.72 -3.84 -13.22
C LEU A 65 4.40 -3.70 -13.98
N LYS A 66 4.40 -3.81 -15.32
CA LYS A 66 3.20 -3.60 -16.14
C LYS A 66 2.03 -4.52 -15.73
N PRO A 67 2.23 -5.83 -15.55
CA PRO A 67 1.25 -6.73 -14.94
C PRO A 67 0.60 -6.21 -13.66
N HIS A 68 1.44 -5.83 -12.69
CA HIS A 68 0.97 -5.32 -11.41
C HIS A 68 0.17 -4.02 -11.57
N LYS A 69 0.58 -3.16 -12.50
CA LYS A 69 -0.14 -1.92 -12.79
C LYS A 69 -1.52 -2.21 -13.41
N GLN A 70 -1.60 -3.07 -14.41
CA GLN A 70 -2.86 -3.45 -15.05
C GLN A 70 -3.83 -4.09 -14.06
N LYS A 71 -3.33 -5.03 -13.25
CA LYS A 71 -4.11 -5.65 -12.17
C LYS A 71 -4.65 -4.62 -11.18
N LYS A 72 -3.82 -3.66 -10.79
CA LYS A 72 -4.24 -2.58 -9.88
C LYS A 72 -5.28 -1.66 -10.52
N GLU A 73 -5.15 -1.35 -11.81
CA GLU A 73 -6.13 -0.57 -12.58
C GLU A 73 -7.48 -1.30 -12.65
N LEU A 74 -7.49 -2.60 -12.97
CA LEU A 74 -8.69 -3.43 -12.99
C LEU A 74 -9.38 -3.51 -11.62
N ILE A 75 -8.60 -3.72 -10.56
CA ILE A 75 -9.13 -3.70 -9.18
C ILE A 75 -9.75 -2.34 -8.87
N GLN A 76 -9.08 -1.24 -9.22
CA GLN A 76 -9.58 0.11 -8.96
C GLN A 76 -10.87 0.41 -9.73
N GLU A 77 -10.97 -0.04 -10.99
CA GLU A 77 -12.18 0.04 -11.80
C GLU A 77 -13.31 -0.74 -11.17
N LEU A 78 -13.05 -1.98 -10.73
CA LEU A 78 -14.03 -2.80 -10.03
C LEU A 78 -14.50 -2.13 -8.73
N LEU A 79 -13.61 -1.58 -7.90
CA LEU A 79 -14.00 -0.83 -6.70
C LEU A 79 -14.87 0.40 -7.04
N THR A 80 -14.63 1.05 -8.18
CA THR A 80 -15.43 2.17 -8.66
C THR A 80 -16.82 1.71 -9.08
N ARG A 81 -16.90 0.56 -9.75
CA ARG A 81 -18.15 -0.09 -10.14
C ARG A 81 -18.98 -0.52 -8.92
N ILE A 82 -18.36 -1.15 -7.91
CA ILE A 82 -19.05 -1.51 -6.66
C ILE A 82 -19.68 -0.27 -6.03
N ASN A 83 -18.95 0.85 -5.99
CA ASN A 83 -19.46 2.09 -5.43
C ASN A 83 -20.61 2.69 -6.25
N GLY A 84 -20.52 2.62 -7.58
CA GLY A 84 -21.59 3.05 -8.48
C GLY A 84 -22.86 2.21 -8.33
N GLU A 85 -22.72 0.89 -8.30
CA GLU A 85 -23.86 -0.04 -8.26
C GLU A 85 -24.53 -0.15 -6.88
N LEU A 86 -23.75 -0.16 -5.80
CA LEU A 86 -24.29 -0.39 -4.44
C LEU A 86 -24.60 0.92 -3.70
N PHE A 87 -23.94 2.02 -4.06
CA PHE A 87 -24.01 3.28 -3.29
C PHE A 87 -24.26 4.50 -4.19
N SER A 88 -24.75 4.28 -5.42
CA SER A 88 -25.06 5.34 -6.39
C SER A 88 -23.91 6.32 -6.64
N GLY A 89 -22.66 5.88 -6.46
CA GLY A 89 -21.47 6.71 -6.60
C GLY A 89 -21.27 7.76 -5.49
N ASN A 90 -21.92 7.64 -4.32
CA ASN A 90 -21.79 8.59 -3.22
C ASN A 90 -20.44 8.44 -2.48
N ASP A 91 -19.39 8.98 -3.11
CA ASP A 91 -18.00 9.00 -2.63
C ASP A 91 -17.76 9.79 -1.33
N ASN A 92 -18.73 10.62 -0.93
CA ASN A 92 -18.64 11.40 0.29
C ASN A 92 -19.00 10.53 1.49
N GLU A 93 -20.09 9.77 1.39
CA GLU A 93 -20.65 8.97 2.48
C GLU A 93 -20.09 7.56 2.58
N HIS A 94 -19.65 6.97 1.47
CA HIS A 94 -19.11 5.62 1.45
C HIS A 94 -17.63 5.62 1.03
N ARG A 95 -16.89 4.65 1.55
CA ARG A 95 -15.52 4.39 1.14
C ARG A 95 -15.28 2.90 1.12
N ILE A 96 -14.84 2.41 -0.03
CA ILE A 96 -14.48 1.00 -0.20
C ILE A 96 -12.95 0.92 -0.20
N THR A 97 -12.39 0.11 0.69
CA THR A 97 -10.95 -0.08 0.83
C THR A 97 -10.63 -1.57 0.71
N LEU A 98 -9.73 -1.88 -0.22
CA LEU A 98 -9.11 -3.19 -0.37
C LEU A 98 -7.81 -3.22 0.44
N PHE A 99 -7.74 -4.16 1.38
CA PHE A 99 -6.55 -4.45 2.16
C PHE A 99 -5.84 -5.69 1.63
N GLU A 100 -4.51 -5.64 1.56
CA GLU A 100 -3.64 -6.76 1.20
C GLU A 100 -2.79 -7.13 2.42
N GLU A 101 -2.65 -8.43 2.68
CA GLU A 101 -1.72 -8.95 3.66
C GLU A 101 -0.28 -8.88 3.15
N ILE A 102 0.62 -8.36 3.98
CA ILE A 102 2.06 -8.31 3.71
C ILE A 102 2.88 -8.79 4.90
N THR A 103 4.07 -9.30 4.61
CA THR A 103 5.06 -9.68 5.62
C THR A 103 5.71 -8.44 6.26
N TRP A 104 6.26 -8.60 7.46
CA TRP A 104 7.03 -7.54 8.13
C TRP A 104 8.18 -6.99 7.28
N VAL A 105 8.83 -7.82 6.44
CA VAL A 105 9.90 -7.38 5.53
C VAL A 105 9.37 -6.39 4.50
N ARG A 106 8.23 -6.69 3.87
CA ARG A 106 7.58 -5.76 2.92
C ARG A 106 7.10 -4.50 3.65
N ALA A 107 6.59 -4.62 4.87
CA ALA A 107 6.19 -3.47 5.69
C ALA A 107 7.39 -2.58 6.05
N PHE A 108 8.52 -3.20 6.42
CA PHE A 108 9.78 -2.53 6.72
C PHE A 108 10.30 -1.76 5.51
N LEU A 109 10.41 -2.43 4.35
CA LEU A 109 10.86 -1.80 3.10
C LEU A 109 9.94 -0.63 2.73
N ARG A 110 8.63 -0.78 2.86
CA ARG A 110 7.67 0.31 2.60
C ARG A 110 7.91 1.51 3.51
N ASN A 111 8.11 1.30 4.81
CA ASN A 111 8.41 2.37 5.76
C ASN A 111 9.77 3.02 5.49
N TYR A 112 10.77 2.22 5.13
CA TYR A 112 12.10 2.69 4.78
C TYR A 112 12.10 3.55 3.51
N TRP A 113 11.38 3.13 2.46
CA TRP A 113 11.21 3.94 1.25
C TRP A 113 10.46 5.24 1.52
N TYR A 114 9.40 5.18 2.34
CA TYR A 114 8.67 6.38 2.77
C TYR A 114 9.59 7.35 3.53
N PHE A 115 10.47 6.82 4.38
CA PHE A 115 11.48 7.59 5.09
C PHE A 115 12.47 8.27 4.15
N ILE A 116 13.10 7.53 3.24
CA ILE A 116 14.05 8.08 2.25
C ILE A 116 13.39 9.19 1.44
N TYR A 117 12.17 8.96 0.95
CA TYR A 117 11.44 9.95 0.16
C TYR A 117 11.22 11.26 0.95
N HIS A 118 11.02 11.18 2.26
CA HIS A 118 10.78 12.35 3.11
C HIS A 118 12.03 12.99 3.70
N LEU A 119 13.16 12.26 3.78
CA LEU A 119 14.46 12.82 4.20
C LEU A 119 14.84 14.03 3.36
N GLY A 120 14.59 14.00 2.04
CA GLY A 120 14.91 15.10 1.13
C GLY A 120 13.98 16.32 1.23
N ILE A 121 12.80 16.20 1.87
CA ILE A 121 11.75 17.23 1.80
C ILE A 121 11.51 17.94 3.14
N ARG A 122 11.68 17.24 4.28
CA ARG A 122 11.34 17.79 5.61
C ARG A 122 12.35 17.34 6.68
N GLY A 123 13.48 18.04 6.76
CA GLY A 123 14.61 17.74 7.66
C GLY A 123 14.37 17.79 9.18
N LYS A 124 13.11 17.78 9.68
CA LYS A 124 12.82 17.89 11.13
C LYS A 124 11.81 16.87 11.70
N ARG A 125 11.37 15.86 10.93
CA ARG A 125 10.48 14.79 11.43
C ARG A 125 11.06 13.37 11.32
N LEU A 126 12.39 13.23 11.39
CA LEU A 126 13.07 11.93 11.39
C LEU A 126 12.71 11.03 12.60
N LEU A 127 12.33 11.61 13.74
CA LEU A 127 12.21 10.93 15.03
C LEU A 127 10.99 10.00 15.21
N TYR A 128 10.16 9.80 14.18
CA TYR A 128 8.95 8.99 14.30
C TYR A 128 8.91 7.78 13.36
N LEU A 129 10.08 7.27 12.96
CA LEU A 129 10.15 5.99 12.28
C LEU A 129 9.84 4.86 13.27
N ARG A 130 8.57 4.45 13.29
CA ARG A 130 8.18 3.22 13.97
C ARG A 130 8.54 2.05 13.07
N TRP A 131 9.62 1.37 13.40
CA TRP A 131 9.96 0.09 12.80
C TRP A 131 8.80 -0.88 13.04
N PRO A 132 8.27 -1.53 11.99
CA PRO A 132 7.26 -2.55 12.18
C PRO A 132 7.87 -3.70 12.98
N LYS A 133 7.14 -4.18 13.98
CA LYS A 133 7.52 -5.39 14.73
C LYS A 133 7.47 -6.60 13.80
N TYR A 134 8.10 -7.71 14.18
CA TYR A 134 7.93 -8.98 13.48
C TYR A 134 6.44 -9.38 13.44
N GLY A 135 5.96 -9.88 12.30
CA GLY A 135 4.56 -10.27 12.11
C GLY A 135 4.03 -10.07 10.69
N ARG A 136 2.70 -10.12 10.57
CA ARG A 136 1.95 -9.85 9.34
C ARG A 136 1.15 -8.56 9.50
N TYR A 137 0.91 -7.90 8.37
CA TYR A 137 0.28 -6.59 8.34
C TYR A 137 -0.72 -6.49 7.21
N LEU A 138 -1.87 -5.87 7.47
CA LEU A 138 -2.80 -5.44 6.44
C LEU A 138 -2.49 -4.01 6.03
N ILE A 139 -2.31 -3.83 4.73
CA ILE A 139 -2.07 -2.53 4.12
C ILE A 139 -3.14 -2.18 3.11
N ILE A 140 -3.38 -0.89 2.91
CA ILE A 140 -4.26 -0.43 1.85
C ILE A 140 -3.60 -0.72 0.50
N ASN A 141 -4.22 -1.59 -0.29
CA ASN A 141 -3.84 -1.88 -1.66
C ASN A 141 -4.46 -0.84 -2.61
N SER A 142 -5.79 -0.73 -2.56
CA SER A 142 -6.61 0.13 -3.42
C SER A 142 -7.82 0.69 -2.65
N ARG A 143 -8.36 1.82 -3.10
CA ARG A 143 -9.44 2.53 -2.39
C ARG A 143 -10.30 3.33 -3.36
N CYS A 144 -11.62 3.27 -3.18
CA CYS A 144 -12.60 4.11 -3.84
C CYS A 144 -13.29 5.05 -2.82
N GLY A 145 -13.63 6.27 -3.23
CA GLY A 145 -14.13 7.36 -2.37
C GLY A 145 -13.23 8.62 -2.37
N ARG A 146 -13.82 9.80 -2.16
CA ARG A 146 -13.18 11.11 -2.41
C ARG A 146 -12.00 11.45 -1.47
N ARG A 147 -11.96 10.89 -0.26
CA ARG A 147 -10.98 11.30 0.78
C ARG A 147 -9.83 10.28 0.96
N PHE A 148 -8.60 10.81 0.95
CA PHE A 148 -7.35 10.11 1.28
C PHE A 148 -7.05 8.88 0.42
N LYS A 149 -6.91 9.06 -0.91
CA LYS A 149 -6.53 7.96 -1.84
C LYS A 149 -5.24 7.25 -1.44
N LYS A 150 -4.29 7.99 -0.83
CA LYS A 150 -3.04 7.45 -0.32
C LYS A 150 -3.03 7.52 1.19
N SER A 151 -2.70 6.41 1.84
CA SER A 151 -2.49 6.33 3.27
C SER A 151 -1.39 5.31 3.55
N SER A 152 -0.54 5.62 4.52
CA SER A 152 0.51 4.74 5.04
C SER A 152 0.05 3.92 6.25
N THR A 153 -1.26 3.87 6.51
CA THR A 153 -1.81 3.07 7.60
C THR A 153 -1.54 1.59 7.34
N MET A 154 -1.08 0.92 8.38
CA MET A 154 -0.87 -0.52 8.44
C MET A 154 -1.53 -1.01 9.72
N PHE A 155 -2.20 -2.15 9.63
CA PHE A 155 -2.84 -2.82 10.76
C PHE A 155 -2.08 -4.11 11.02
N ARG A 156 -1.59 -4.31 12.23
CA ARG A 156 -0.98 -5.60 12.58
C ARG A 156 -2.09 -6.66 12.66
N VAL A 157 -1.81 -7.82 12.07
CA VAL A 157 -2.64 -9.02 12.22
C VAL A 157 -1.82 -10.11 12.87
N GLU A 158 -2.41 -10.75 13.88
CA GLU A 158 -1.81 -11.89 14.59
C GLU A 158 -2.66 -13.12 14.34
N MET A 159 -2.00 -14.26 14.12
CA MET A 159 -2.71 -15.51 13.84
C MET A 159 -3.34 -16.10 15.10
N ASP A 160 -2.68 -15.92 16.25
CA ASP A 160 -2.99 -16.73 17.43
C ASP A 160 -3.99 -16.05 18.38
N LYS A 161 -4.12 -14.72 18.31
CA LYS A 161 -4.89 -13.94 19.29
C LYS A 161 -5.66 -12.80 18.64
N GLU A 162 -6.99 -12.94 18.63
CA GLU A 162 -7.93 -11.93 18.18
C GLU A 162 -7.70 -10.56 18.85
N GLU A 163 -7.45 -10.56 20.16
CA GLU A 163 -7.22 -9.35 20.98
C GLU A 163 -6.02 -8.51 20.50
N GLN A 164 -5.11 -9.10 19.72
CA GLN A 164 -3.93 -8.43 19.19
C GLN A 164 -4.15 -7.85 17.78
N CYS A 165 -5.30 -8.13 17.15
CA CYS A 165 -5.64 -7.58 15.85
C CYS A 165 -6.06 -6.11 15.96
N GLU A 166 -5.47 -5.26 15.12
CA GLU A 166 -5.77 -3.83 15.14
C GLU A 166 -6.99 -3.51 14.25
N GLY A 167 -8.10 -3.10 14.86
CA GLY A 167 -9.29 -2.60 14.17
C GLY A 167 -10.17 -3.70 13.56
N ILE A 168 -11.32 -3.28 13.04
CA ILE A 168 -12.31 -4.14 12.37
C ILE A 168 -11.68 -4.96 11.25
N VAL A 169 -10.73 -4.37 10.52
CA VAL A 169 -10.05 -5.02 9.39
C VAL A 169 -9.20 -6.21 9.86
N GLY A 170 -8.48 -6.06 10.97
CA GLY A 170 -7.72 -7.17 11.55
C GLY A 170 -8.64 -8.26 12.10
N TYR A 171 -9.76 -7.87 12.70
CA TYR A 171 -10.78 -8.81 13.19
C TYR A 171 -11.41 -9.65 12.07
N ILE A 172 -11.81 -9.02 10.95
CA ILE A 172 -12.34 -9.72 9.76
C ILE A 172 -11.31 -10.72 9.24
N TRP A 173 -10.05 -10.29 9.10
CA TRP A 173 -8.98 -11.15 8.59
C TRP A 173 -8.71 -12.35 9.50
N HIS A 174 -8.69 -12.15 10.82
CA HIS A 174 -8.41 -13.20 11.80
C HIS A 174 -9.54 -14.23 11.87
N THR A 175 -10.80 -13.77 11.88
CA THR A 175 -11.97 -14.66 12.00
C THR A 175 -12.30 -15.38 10.69
N GLY A 176 -11.89 -14.84 9.54
CA GLY A 176 -12.30 -15.37 8.23
C GLY A 176 -13.78 -15.10 7.90
N LEU A 177 -14.48 -14.32 8.72
CA LEU A 177 -15.93 -14.12 8.61
C LEU A 177 -16.26 -12.75 8.01
N SER A 178 -17.43 -12.65 7.37
CA SER A 178 -18.03 -11.36 7.03
C SER A 178 -18.57 -10.69 8.28
N VAL A 179 -18.19 -9.44 8.50
CA VAL A 179 -18.55 -8.68 9.71
C VAL A 179 -19.35 -7.45 9.32
N HIS A 180 -20.48 -7.26 10.00
CA HIS A 180 -21.36 -6.10 9.88
C HIS A 180 -21.42 -5.37 11.22
N ILE A 181 -21.01 -4.10 11.24
CA ILE A 181 -21.04 -3.24 12.43
C ILE A 181 -21.88 -2.01 12.11
N PRO A 182 -23.17 -1.99 12.48
CA PRO A 182 -24.03 -0.84 12.28
C PRO A 182 -23.98 0.14 13.46
N ASN A 183 -24.32 1.40 13.21
CA ASN A 183 -24.70 2.38 14.23
C ASN A 183 -23.65 2.68 15.31
N LEU A 184 -22.36 2.70 14.95
CA LEU A 184 -21.33 3.17 15.86
C LEU A 184 -21.61 4.61 16.32
N PRO A 185 -21.21 4.96 17.57
CA PRO A 185 -21.36 6.32 18.09
C PRO A 185 -20.75 7.35 17.14
N ASP A 186 -21.49 8.42 16.86
CA ASP A 186 -20.92 9.52 16.12
C ASP A 186 -19.91 10.27 17.00
N ILE A 187 -18.68 10.32 16.51
CA ILE A 187 -17.53 11.01 17.10
C ILE A 187 -16.87 11.97 16.09
N SER A 188 -17.61 12.35 15.03
CA SER A 188 -17.12 13.24 13.97
C SER A 188 -16.95 14.68 14.43
N ASP A 189 -17.66 15.09 15.49
CA ASP A 189 -17.60 16.40 16.15
C ASP A 189 -16.35 16.58 17.05
N ILE A 190 -15.63 15.50 17.34
CA ILE A 190 -14.45 15.53 18.22
C ILE A 190 -13.19 15.79 17.41
N ASP A 191 -12.49 16.89 17.71
CA ASP A 191 -11.18 17.17 17.13
C ASP A 191 -10.04 16.37 17.80
N PHE A 192 -9.69 15.26 17.16
CA PHE A 192 -8.59 14.38 17.60
C PHE A 192 -7.18 14.93 17.29
N SER A 193 -7.07 16.03 16.53
CA SER A 193 -5.77 16.63 16.20
C SER A 193 -5.17 17.34 17.42
N THR A 194 -6.01 18.04 18.19
CA THR A 194 -5.67 18.75 19.42
C THR A 194 -5.68 17.84 20.65
N CYS A 195 -6.55 16.81 20.67
CA CYS A 195 -6.66 15.87 21.80
C CYS A 195 -5.50 14.86 21.82
N ARG A 196 -4.50 15.08 22.69
CA ARG A 196 -3.35 14.15 22.85
C ARG A 196 -3.70 12.86 23.59
N SER A 197 -4.65 12.93 24.51
CA SER A 197 -5.08 11.84 25.40
C SER A 197 -6.59 11.86 25.56
N GLU A 198 -7.15 10.68 25.86
CA GLU A 198 -8.57 10.52 26.19
C GLU A 198 -8.99 11.36 27.42
N ARG A 199 -8.05 11.63 28.33
CA ARG A 199 -8.29 12.43 29.54
C ARG A 199 -8.66 13.89 29.22
N ASN A 200 -8.30 14.39 28.04
CA ASN A 200 -8.61 15.75 27.58
C ASN A 200 -10.07 15.90 27.09
N LEU A 201 -10.80 14.79 26.94
CA LEU A 201 -12.20 14.81 26.53
C LEU A 201 -13.10 15.03 27.73
N SER A 202 -14.23 15.73 27.51
CA SER A 202 -15.34 15.77 28.47
C SER A 202 -15.84 14.36 28.79
N GLN A 203 -16.50 14.18 29.93
CA GLN A 203 -16.97 12.85 30.35
C GLN A 203 -17.92 12.21 29.32
N ASN A 204 -18.82 12.99 28.72
CA ASN A 204 -19.74 12.51 27.68
C ASN A 204 -19.01 12.09 26.40
N GLN A 205 -18.06 12.90 25.92
CA GLN A 205 -17.23 12.56 24.76
C GLN A 205 -16.37 11.32 25.03
N ARG A 206 -15.79 11.21 26.23
CA ARG A 206 -15.01 10.05 26.64
C ARG A 206 -15.85 8.77 26.58
N THR A 207 -17.06 8.77 27.12
CA THR A 207 -17.97 7.62 27.05
C THR A 207 -18.29 7.23 25.61
N LYS A 208 -18.62 8.21 24.73
CA LYS A 208 -18.86 7.97 23.30
C LYS A 208 -17.64 7.37 22.61
N VAL A 209 -16.45 7.92 22.86
CA VAL A 209 -15.19 7.45 22.28
C VAL A 209 -14.83 6.04 22.74
N ARG A 210 -14.99 5.72 24.03
CA ARG A 210 -14.77 4.36 24.55
C ARG A 210 -15.70 3.36 23.90
N LYS A 211 -16.98 3.72 23.77
CA LYS A 211 -17.99 2.89 23.10
C LYS A 211 -17.59 2.65 21.64
N TYR A 212 -17.24 3.71 20.90
CA TYR A 212 -16.76 3.62 19.52
C TYR A 212 -15.52 2.74 19.39
N MET A 213 -14.53 2.92 20.26
CA MET A 213 -13.29 2.14 20.24
C MET A 213 -13.55 0.66 20.52
N ARG A 214 -14.36 0.35 21.54
CA ARG A 214 -14.72 -1.03 21.89
C ARG A 214 -15.46 -1.71 20.74
N GLU A 215 -16.50 -1.07 20.20
CA GLU A 215 -17.33 -1.64 19.13
C GLU A 215 -16.58 -1.69 17.78
N GLY A 216 -15.63 -0.77 17.54
CA GLY A 216 -14.78 -0.77 16.36
C GLY A 216 -13.48 -1.59 16.50
N ASN A 217 -13.33 -2.36 17.58
CA ASN A 217 -12.12 -3.12 17.92
C ASN A 217 -10.82 -2.28 17.82
N ILE A 218 -10.83 -1.06 18.37
CA ILE A 218 -9.69 -0.15 18.39
C ILE A 218 -9.09 -0.17 19.80
N PRO A 219 -7.97 -0.88 20.03
CA PRO A 219 -7.47 -1.12 21.39
C PRO A 219 -6.91 0.14 22.06
N GLU A 220 -6.40 1.10 21.27
CA GLU A 220 -5.71 2.28 21.80
C GLU A 220 -6.25 3.60 21.22
N PHE A 221 -6.40 4.61 22.07
CA PHE A 221 -6.80 5.97 21.65
C PHE A 221 -5.84 6.57 20.62
N ARG A 222 -4.55 6.21 20.71
CA ARG A 222 -3.53 6.63 19.74
C ARG A 222 -3.83 6.11 18.33
N LEU A 223 -4.36 4.89 18.19
CA LEU A 223 -4.76 4.34 16.89
C LEU A 223 -5.97 5.07 16.35
N LEU A 224 -6.98 5.32 17.20
CA LEU A 224 -8.15 6.12 16.84
C LEU A 224 -7.72 7.47 16.23
N ARG A 225 -6.79 8.19 16.86
CA ARG A 225 -6.29 9.49 16.35
C ARG A 225 -5.69 9.43 14.94
N LYS A 226 -5.14 8.30 14.51
CA LYS A 226 -4.58 8.12 13.16
C LYS A 226 -5.64 7.85 12.09
N ILE A 227 -6.83 7.40 12.49
CA ILE A 227 -7.92 7.12 11.56
C ILE A 227 -8.51 8.47 11.12
N HIS A 228 -8.42 8.79 9.83
CA HIS A 228 -8.88 10.08 9.30
C HIS A 228 -10.40 10.17 9.08
N ARG A 229 -11.11 9.05 9.12
CA ARG A 229 -12.55 8.98 8.82
C ARG A 229 -13.27 8.27 9.96
N ARG A 230 -14.25 8.94 10.56
CA ARG A 230 -15.06 8.46 11.69
C ARG A 230 -16.34 7.82 11.16
N SER A 231 -16.20 6.65 10.57
CA SER A 231 -17.34 5.95 9.97
C SER A 231 -18.23 5.36 11.06
N ARG A 232 -19.54 5.42 10.83
CA ARG A 232 -20.59 4.93 11.73
C ARG A 232 -21.00 3.50 11.41
N HIS A 233 -20.80 3.08 10.18
CA HIS A 233 -21.15 1.73 9.72
C HIS A 233 -19.94 1.11 9.05
N PHE A 234 -19.73 -0.18 9.30
CA PHE A 234 -18.75 -0.98 8.58
C PHE A 234 -19.40 -2.28 8.09
N TYR A 235 -19.03 -2.67 6.88
CA TYR A 235 -19.22 -4.03 6.40
C TYR A 235 -17.92 -4.48 5.74
N GLY A 236 -17.49 -5.70 6.00
CA GLY A 236 -16.34 -6.25 5.29
C GLY A 236 -16.32 -7.75 5.29
N THR A 237 -15.53 -8.29 4.38
CA THR A 237 -15.37 -9.71 4.14
C THR A 237 -13.94 -10.02 3.72
N VAL A 238 -13.52 -11.26 3.92
CA VAL A 238 -12.20 -11.73 3.50
C VAL A 238 -12.14 -11.94 1.99
N ILE A 239 -10.92 -11.93 1.47
CA ILE A 239 -10.64 -12.30 0.10
C ILE A 239 -9.61 -13.41 0.13
N ASP A 240 -9.96 -14.55 -0.44
CA ASP A 240 -9.09 -15.71 -0.46
C ASP A 240 -8.37 -15.87 -1.80
N LYS A 241 -7.13 -16.35 -1.71
CA LYS A 241 -6.29 -16.76 -2.84
C LYS A 241 -5.78 -18.17 -2.55
N ASN A 242 -6.23 -19.16 -3.32
CA ASN A 242 -5.83 -20.56 -3.16
C ASN A 242 -6.06 -21.05 -1.71
N GLU A 243 -7.29 -20.90 -1.20
CA GLU A 243 -7.70 -21.32 0.16
C GLU A 243 -6.98 -20.60 1.32
N LYS A 244 -6.19 -19.57 1.03
CA LYS A 244 -5.54 -18.73 2.05
C LYS A 244 -6.08 -17.31 1.95
N THR A 245 -6.38 -16.72 3.10
CA THR A 245 -6.80 -15.32 3.16
C THR A 245 -5.69 -14.42 2.66
N TRP A 246 -5.96 -13.75 1.54
CA TRP A 246 -5.05 -12.79 0.91
C TRP A 246 -5.21 -11.38 1.48
N GLY A 247 -6.42 -11.03 1.90
CA GLY A 247 -6.73 -9.68 2.34
C GLY A 247 -8.18 -9.49 2.76
N VAL A 248 -8.61 -8.23 2.85
CA VAL A 248 -9.96 -7.85 3.32
C VAL A 248 -10.54 -6.80 2.39
N LEU A 249 -11.79 -6.99 1.98
CA LEU A 249 -12.60 -5.96 1.35
C LEU A 249 -13.47 -5.30 2.42
N LEU A 250 -13.31 -4.00 2.65
CA LEU A 250 -14.08 -3.25 3.63
C LEU A 250 -14.80 -2.09 2.95
N VAL A 251 -16.08 -1.90 3.27
CA VAL A 251 -16.80 -0.65 3.06
C VAL A 251 -17.09 0.00 4.41
N ASP A 252 -16.81 1.30 4.48
CA ASP A 252 -17.12 2.12 5.64
C ASP A 252 -18.02 3.29 5.23
N SER A 253 -19.03 3.60 6.07
CA SER A 253 -20.00 4.65 5.79
C SER A 253 -20.15 5.64 6.95
N THR A 254 -20.33 6.92 6.59
CA THR A 254 -20.67 8.01 7.52
C THR A 254 -22.15 8.39 7.44
N ALA A 255 -22.97 7.62 6.72
CA ALA A 255 -24.40 7.85 6.63
C ALA A 255 -25.07 7.80 8.01
N ASN A 256 -26.25 8.41 8.12
CA ASN A 256 -27.00 8.44 9.39
C ASN A 256 -27.71 7.12 9.68
N ALA A 257 -28.18 6.46 8.64
CA ALA A 257 -28.82 5.15 8.68
C ALA A 257 -27.87 4.10 8.10
N ASP A 258 -28.05 2.84 8.53
CA ASP A 258 -27.24 1.72 8.07
C ASP A 258 -27.50 1.42 6.58
N PRO A 259 -26.50 1.60 5.70
CA PRO A 259 -26.69 1.38 4.26
C PRO A 259 -26.48 -0.09 3.86
N PHE A 260 -26.15 -0.99 4.79
CA PHE A 260 -25.73 -2.37 4.48
C PHE A 260 -26.86 -3.39 4.64
N SER A 261 -27.90 -3.23 3.81
CA SER A 261 -28.98 -4.22 3.70
C SER A 261 -28.42 -5.62 3.35
N GLU A 262 -29.22 -6.67 3.61
CA GLU A 262 -28.84 -8.05 3.29
C GLU A 262 -28.47 -8.21 1.79
N GLU A 263 -29.20 -7.55 0.91
CA GLU A 263 -28.91 -7.58 -0.53
C GLU A 263 -27.56 -6.91 -0.86
N VAL A 264 -27.29 -5.74 -0.28
CA VAL A 264 -26.00 -5.05 -0.44
C VAL A 264 -24.86 -5.94 0.04
N ARG A 265 -25.02 -6.59 1.19
CA ARG A 265 -24.01 -7.51 1.78
C ARG A 265 -23.75 -8.71 0.88
N LYS A 266 -24.81 -9.35 0.34
CA LYS A 266 -24.68 -10.46 -0.62
C LYS A 266 -23.93 -10.04 -1.88
N ARG A 267 -24.32 -8.93 -2.52
CA ARG A 267 -23.64 -8.41 -3.71
C ARG A 267 -22.19 -8.06 -3.42
N PHE A 268 -21.91 -7.43 -2.28
CA PHE A 268 -20.55 -7.10 -1.85
C PHE A 268 -19.66 -8.34 -1.68
N ASN A 269 -20.20 -9.44 -1.15
CA ASN A 269 -19.47 -10.71 -1.07
C ASN A 269 -19.19 -11.29 -2.45
N SER A 270 -20.15 -11.23 -3.39
CA SER A 270 -19.91 -11.65 -4.78
C SER A 270 -18.76 -10.87 -5.42
N PHE A 271 -18.67 -9.55 -5.16
CA PHE A 271 -17.54 -8.75 -5.62
C PHE A 271 -16.20 -9.15 -4.97
N ALA A 272 -16.19 -9.52 -3.69
CA ALA A 272 -14.99 -10.03 -3.04
C ALA A 272 -14.48 -11.31 -3.73
N LEU A 273 -15.37 -12.21 -4.14
CA LEU A 273 -15.02 -13.40 -4.92
C LEU A 273 -14.42 -13.03 -6.29
N THR A 274 -15.02 -12.08 -7.01
CA THR A 274 -14.47 -11.58 -8.28
C THR A 274 -13.08 -10.97 -8.10
N ILE A 275 -12.87 -10.18 -7.04
CA ILE A 275 -11.54 -9.64 -6.72
C ILE A 275 -10.56 -10.79 -6.44
N GLY A 276 -10.96 -11.82 -5.71
CA GLY A 276 -10.17 -13.04 -5.49
C GLY A 276 -9.73 -13.70 -6.79
N GLN A 277 -10.63 -13.84 -7.77
CA GLN A 277 -10.32 -14.39 -9.10
C GLN A 277 -9.29 -13.52 -9.84
N ILE A 278 -9.45 -12.19 -9.85
CA ILE A 278 -8.47 -11.26 -10.45
C ILE A 278 -7.11 -11.37 -9.74
N ILE A 279 -7.11 -11.64 -8.43
CA ILE A 279 -5.88 -11.83 -7.66
C ILE A 279 -5.18 -13.16 -8.01
N GLN A 280 -5.94 -14.20 -8.33
CA GLN A 280 -5.44 -15.51 -8.71
C GLN A 280 -4.90 -15.56 -10.13
N MET A 281 -5.36 -14.70 -11.04
CA MET A 281 -4.75 -14.55 -12.36
C MET A 281 -3.26 -14.22 -12.19
N GLU A 282 -2.42 -15.24 -12.36
CA GLU A 282 -0.98 -15.10 -12.48
C GLU A 282 -0.68 -14.28 -13.72
N VAL A 283 0.29 -13.37 -13.60
CA VAL A 283 0.79 -12.58 -14.72
C VAL A 283 2.30 -12.64 -14.69
#